data_AF-A0A059X4P7-F1
#
_entry.id   AF-A0A059X4P7-F1
#
_cell.length_a   1.000
_cell.length_b   1.000
_cell.length_c   1.000
_cell.angle_alpha   90.00
_cell.angle_beta   90.00
_cell.angle_gamma   90.00
#
_symmetry.space_group_name_H-M   'P 1'
#
loop_
_entity.id
_entity.type
_entity.pdbx_description
1 polymer ?
#
loop_
_entity_poly.entity_id
_entity_poly.type
_entity_poly.pdbx_seq_one_letter_code
_entity_poly.pdbx_strand_id
1 'polypeptide(L)'
;AAVCSFDSKVSVVHDFSSMRDMPDAFFDLKADGMTALNDAVFKASAMLSTRPEKRRAIIVISDGADNISKHSDEKALTAALDVGATIYTVDMSPEDLPRAEKAAMQGALKKFASRTGGTFVAAAGGPAMRDAFRSIVDELGQQYTLVFQPTDAKHDGKFHSIEVRVARGGLTIRTRKGYTAPKDKPAKQQ
;
A
#
# COMPACT_ATOMS: atom_id res chain seq x y z
N ALA A 1 15.16 -4.48 2.18
CA ALA A 1 13.73 -4.57 1.84
C ALA A 1 13.46 -5.92 1.16
N ALA A 2 12.20 -6.27 0.89
CA ALA A 2 11.83 -7.39 0.01
C ALA A 2 11.29 -6.84 -1.32
N VAL A 3 11.44 -7.61 -2.39
CA VAL A 3 10.97 -7.28 -3.75
C VAL A 3 10.10 -8.42 -4.25
N CYS A 4 8.89 -8.06 -4.66
CA CYS A 4 7.95 -8.96 -5.33
C CYS A 4 7.71 -8.46 -6.75
N SER A 5 7.70 -9.37 -7.72
CA SER A 5 7.16 -9.10 -9.05
C SER A 5 5.79 -9.76 -9.18
N PHE A 6 4.94 -9.20 -10.03
CA PHE A 6 3.65 -9.80 -10.32
C PHE A 6 3.25 -9.58 -11.78
N ASP A 7 2.65 -10.61 -12.33
CA ASP A 7 1.95 -10.64 -13.61
C ASP A 7 0.60 -11.35 -13.39
N SER A 8 0.37 -12.46 -14.09
CA SER A 8 -0.57 -13.53 -13.74
C SER A 8 -0.41 -14.12 -12.33
N LYS A 9 0.80 -14.06 -11.74
CA LYS A 9 1.11 -14.60 -10.42
C LYS A 9 2.06 -13.68 -9.67
N VAL A 10 2.00 -13.72 -8.34
CA VAL A 10 2.91 -12.97 -7.48
C VAL A 10 4.11 -13.83 -7.10
N SER A 11 5.31 -13.42 -7.52
CA SER A 11 6.57 -14.09 -7.18
C SER A 11 7.43 -13.19 -6.27
N VAL A 12 8.18 -13.81 -5.35
CA VAL A 12 9.16 -13.08 -4.54
C VAL A 12 10.47 -13.14 -5.29
N VAL A 13 10.94 -12.01 -5.80
CA VAL A 13 12.21 -11.91 -6.52
C VAL A 13 13.36 -11.86 -5.52
N HIS A 14 13.14 -11.19 -4.39
CA HIS A 14 14.13 -11.03 -3.34
C HIS A 14 13.45 -10.92 -1.97
N ASP A 15 13.86 -11.71 -0.98
CA ASP A 15 13.30 -11.66 0.37
C ASP A 15 13.85 -10.47 1.18
N PHE A 16 13.38 -10.22 2.40
CA PHE A 16 13.87 -9.12 3.23
C PHE A 16 15.37 -9.25 3.52
N SER A 17 16.17 -8.35 2.96
CA SER A 17 17.57 -8.16 3.36
C SER A 17 17.84 -6.76 3.89
N SER A 18 18.96 -6.63 4.60
CA SER A 18 19.57 -5.38 5.03
C SER A 18 20.35 -4.67 3.91
N MET A 19 20.43 -5.27 2.71
CA MET A 19 21.19 -4.71 1.60
C MET A 19 20.50 -3.45 1.08
N ARG A 20 21.29 -2.38 0.92
CA ARG A 20 20.83 -1.07 0.41
C ARG A 20 20.77 -1.04 -1.12
N ASP A 21 21.49 -1.96 -1.78
CA ASP A 21 21.50 -2.04 -3.23
C ASP A 21 20.29 -2.81 -3.71
N MET A 22 19.43 -2.09 -4.41
CA MET A 22 18.34 -2.65 -5.18
C MET A 22 18.97 -3.16 -6.49
N PRO A 23 18.86 -4.47 -6.82
CA PRO A 23 19.47 -4.99 -8.04
C PRO A 23 18.91 -4.25 -9.26
N ASP A 24 19.76 -3.93 -10.23
CA ASP A 24 19.34 -3.28 -11.50
C ASP A 24 18.23 -4.06 -12.22
N ALA A 25 18.16 -5.37 -11.99
CA ALA A 25 17.10 -6.27 -12.44
C ALA A 25 15.68 -5.83 -12.01
N PHE A 26 15.54 -4.97 -11.00
CA PHE A 26 14.27 -4.36 -10.62
C PHE A 26 13.68 -3.46 -11.71
N PHE A 27 14.54 -2.74 -12.44
CA PHE A 27 14.11 -1.79 -13.46
C PHE A 27 13.75 -2.46 -14.80
N ASP A 28 14.17 -3.71 -15.01
CA ASP A 28 13.92 -4.50 -16.23
C ASP A 28 12.72 -5.45 -16.12
N LEU A 29 11.96 -5.41 -15.01
CA LEU A 29 10.76 -6.22 -14.83
C LEU A 29 9.67 -5.80 -15.82
N LYS A 30 9.36 -6.67 -16.79
CA LYS A 30 8.22 -6.53 -17.70
C LYS A 30 7.04 -7.34 -17.19
N ALA A 31 5.87 -6.72 -17.09
CA ALA A 31 4.61 -7.40 -16.83
C ALA A 31 3.99 -7.88 -18.15
N ASP A 32 3.61 -9.15 -18.21
CA ASP A 32 3.09 -9.78 -19.43
C ASP A 32 1.54 -9.78 -19.41
N GLY A 33 0.95 -8.60 -19.66
CA GLY A 33 -0.47 -8.37 -19.98
C GLY A 33 -1.54 -8.69 -18.90
N MET A 34 -1.22 -9.49 -17.89
CA MET A 34 -2.08 -9.80 -16.74
C MET A 34 -1.50 -9.16 -15.47
N THR A 35 -2.38 -8.66 -14.62
CA THR A 35 -2.01 -7.85 -13.46
C THR A 35 -2.76 -8.37 -12.23
N ALA A 36 -2.05 -9.08 -11.36
CA ALA A 36 -2.53 -9.56 -10.06
C ALA A 36 -2.15 -8.59 -8.92
N LEU A 37 -2.52 -7.32 -9.06
CA LEU A 37 -2.18 -6.23 -8.13
C LEU A 37 -2.71 -6.49 -6.71
N ASN A 38 -3.98 -6.87 -6.59
CA ASN A 38 -4.60 -7.06 -5.27
C ASN A 38 -3.97 -8.25 -4.53
N ASP A 39 -3.68 -9.33 -5.24
CA ASP A 39 -2.97 -10.49 -4.68
C ASP A 39 -1.53 -10.12 -4.27
N ALA A 40 -0.86 -9.23 -5.01
CA ALA A 40 0.47 -8.75 -4.66
C ALA A 40 0.48 -7.95 -3.34
N VAL A 41 -0.46 -7.03 -3.18
CA VAL A 41 -0.63 -6.26 -1.94
C VAL A 41 -0.99 -7.17 -0.77
N PHE A 42 -1.88 -8.14 -0.98
CA PHE A 42 -2.25 -9.11 0.05
C PHE A 42 -1.05 -9.95 0.50
N LYS A 43 -0.25 -10.47 -0.45
CA LYS A 43 0.96 -11.24 -0.17
C LYS A 43 2.02 -10.40 0.55
N ALA A 44 2.27 -9.17 0.10
CA ALA A 44 3.20 -8.25 0.76
C ALA A 44 2.79 -7.97 2.21
N SER A 45 1.50 -7.78 2.46
CA SER A 45 0.94 -7.61 3.81
C SER A 45 1.17 -8.85 4.68
N ALA A 46 0.95 -10.05 4.14
CA ALA A 46 1.24 -11.31 4.84
C ALA A 46 2.73 -11.45 5.17
N MET A 47 3.64 -11.11 4.25
CA MET A 47 5.08 -11.12 4.52
C MET A 47 5.45 -10.14 5.66
N LEU A 48 4.93 -8.91 5.62
CA LEU A 48 5.14 -7.89 6.66
C LEU A 48 4.56 -8.27 8.03
N SER A 49 3.49 -9.08 8.07
CA SER A 49 2.87 -9.50 9.33
C SER A 49 3.84 -10.27 10.26
N THR A 50 4.81 -10.98 9.66
CA THR A 50 5.81 -11.78 10.37
C THR A 50 7.05 -11.00 10.79
N ARG A 51 7.06 -9.68 10.54
CA ARG A 51 8.22 -8.80 10.77
C ARG A 51 8.13 -8.06 12.11
N PRO A 52 9.21 -8.04 12.91
CA PRO A 52 9.23 -7.35 14.19
C PRO A 52 9.15 -5.82 14.03
N GLU A 53 9.53 -5.28 12.87
CA GLU A 53 9.50 -3.86 12.57
C GLU A 53 8.05 -3.34 12.60
N LYS A 54 7.86 -2.24 13.33
CA LYS A 54 6.55 -1.58 13.49
C LYS A 54 6.23 -0.60 12.36
N ARG A 55 7.26 -0.03 11.73
CA ARG A 55 7.11 0.84 10.56
C ARG A 55 7.15 -0.04 9.31
N ARG A 56 5.99 -0.16 8.66
CA ARG A 56 5.79 -1.04 7.52
C ARG A 56 5.30 -0.22 6.35
N ALA A 57 5.93 -0.39 5.19
CA ALA A 57 5.56 0.29 3.97
C ALA A 57 5.53 -0.70 2.81
N ILE A 58 4.59 -0.49 1.89
CA ILE A 58 4.49 -1.21 0.62
C ILE A 58 4.58 -0.15 -0.49
N ILE A 59 5.53 -0.29 -1.39
CA ILE A 59 5.62 0.53 -2.59
C ILE A 59 5.12 -0.31 -3.75
N VAL A 60 4.02 0.12 -4.36
CA VAL A 60 3.40 -0.52 -5.52
C VAL A 60 3.76 0.28 -6.76
N ILE A 61 4.27 -0.40 -7.78
CA ILE A 61 4.52 0.15 -9.10
C ILE A 61 3.65 -0.64 -10.07
N SER A 62 2.66 0.01 -10.69
CA SER A 62 1.65 -0.67 -11.52
C SER A 62 0.88 0.35 -12.35
N ASP A 63 0.27 -0.09 -13.44
CA ASP A 63 -0.75 0.66 -14.18
C ASP A 63 -2.14 0.66 -13.49
N GLY A 64 -2.31 -0.13 -12.44
CA GLY A 64 -3.51 -0.18 -11.60
C GLY A 64 -4.65 -1.07 -12.12
N ALA A 65 -4.51 -1.63 -13.31
CA ALA A 65 -5.55 -2.43 -13.95
C ALA A 65 -5.53 -3.90 -13.49
N ASP A 66 -5.96 -4.14 -12.25
CA ASP A 66 -6.14 -5.51 -11.75
C ASP A 66 -7.19 -6.28 -12.57
N ASN A 67 -6.82 -7.44 -13.10
CA ASN A 67 -7.71 -8.21 -13.99
C ASN A 67 -7.84 -9.70 -13.64
N ILE A 68 -6.96 -10.24 -12.79
CA ILE A 68 -6.93 -11.68 -12.49
C ILE A 68 -6.78 -12.02 -11.00
N SER A 69 -6.73 -11.02 -10.11
CA SER A 69 -6.53 -11.31 -8.69
C SER A 69 -7.67 -12.13 -8.10
N LYS A 70 -7.33 -13.02 -7.18
CA LYS A 70 -8.27 -13.80 -6.37
C LYS A 70 -8.82 -12.99 -5.20
N HIS A 71 -8.10 -11.96 -4.78
CA HIS A 71 -8.51 -11.05 -3.73
C HIS A 71 -9.05 -9.75 -4.31
N SER A 72 -10.12 -9.22 -3.70
CA SER A 72 -10.60 -7.88 -3.99
C SER A 72 -9.64 -6.82 -3.44
N ASP A 73 -9.74 -5.62 -4.01
CA ASP A 73 -9.02 -4.44 -3.52
C ASP A 73 -9.33 -4.14 -2.04
N GLU A 74 -10.58 -4.31 -1.59
CA GLU A 74 -10.96 -4.16 -0.17
C GLU A 74 -10.26 -5.19 0.73
N LYS A 75 -10.16 -6.44 0.27
CA LYS A 75 -9.48 -7.50 1.05
C LYS A 75 -7.99 -7.23 1.16
N ALA A 76 -7.36 -6.82 0.06
CA ALA A 76 -5.95 -6.44 0.04
C ALA A 76 -5.68 -5.20 0.92
N LEU A 77 -6.54 -4.19 0.85
CA LEU A 77 -6.46 -2.98 1.68
C LEU A 77 -6.61 -3.32 3.16
N THR A 78 -7.58 -4.16 3.52
CA THR A 78 -7.80 -4.59 4.90
C THR A 78 -6.57 -5.31 5.44
N ALA A 79 -5.98 -6.23 4.67
CA ALA A 79 -4.76 -6.93 5.07
C ALA A 79 -3.59 -5.96 5.35
N ALA A 80 -3.43 -4.92 4.52
CA ALA A 80 -2.41 -3.90 4.75
C ALA A 80 -2.67 -3.05 6.01
N LEU A 81 -3.93 -2.67 6.24
CA LEU A 81 -4.34 -1.90 7.42
C LEU A 81 -4.16 -2.71 8.71
N ASP A 82 -4.48 -4.00 8.70
CA ASP A 82 -4.36 -4.90 9.86
C ASP A 82 -2.91 -5.05 10.32
N VAL A 83 -1.97 -5.04 9.38
CA VAL A 83 -0.53 -5.06 9.70
C VAL A 83 0.05 -3.66 9.91
N GLY A 84 -0.76 -2.60 9.82
CA GLY A 84 -0.28 -1.22 9.97
C GLY A 84 0.68 -0.77 8.88
N ALA A 85 0.56 -1.31 7.66
CA ALA A 85 1.37 -0.92 6.51
C ALA A 85 0.80 0.32 5.80
N THR A 86 1.67 1.28 5.50
CA THR A 86 1.36 2.40 4.60
C THR A 86 1.67 2.01 3.16
N ILE A 87 0.72 2.22 2.24
CA ILE A 87 0.90 1.90 0.83
C ILE A 87 1.21 3.18 0.06
N TYR A 88 2.30 3.15 -0.70
CA TYR A 88 2.67 4.15 -1.69
C TYR A 88 2.45 3.56 -3.07
N THR A 89 1.88 4.33 -3.99
CA THR A 89 1.54 3.84 -5.33
C THR A 89 2.14 4.73 -6.38
N VAL A 90 2.81 4.13 -7.36
CA VAL A 90 3.37 4.79 -8.54
C VAL A 90 2.65 4.24 -9.76
N ASP A 91 1.90 5.12 -10.43
CA ASP A 91 1.16 4.78 -11.64
C ASP A 91 2.10 4.77 -12.86
N MET A 92 2.17 3.61 -13.53
CA MET A 92 2.94 3.37 -14.75
C MET A 92 2.09 3.33 -16.02
N SER A 93 0.82 3.74 -15.96
CA SER A 93 -0.04 3.78 -17.14
C SER A 93 0.50 4.77 -18.18
N PRO A 94 0.44 4.44 -19.48
CA PRO A 94 0.87 5.32 -20.57
C PRO A 94 0.29 6.75 -20.46
N GLU A 95 1.03 7.75 -20.90
CA GLU A 95 0.61 9.16 -20.84
C GLU A 95 -0.51 9.49 -21.83
N ASP A 96 -0.52 8.80 -22.97
CA ASP A 96 -1.44 8.97 -24.08
C ASP A 96 -2.80 8.30 -23.86
N LEU A 97 -2.98 7.58 -22.76
CA LEU A 97 -4.27 7.01 -22.40
C LEU A 97 -5.34 8.09 -22.15
N PRO A 98 -6.57 7.89 -22.64
CA PRO A 98 -7.69 8.78 -22.34
C PRO A 98 -7.88 8.98 -20.82
N ARG A 99 -8.12 10.22 -20.40
CA ARG A 99 -8.23 10.58 -18.98
C ARG A 99 -9.25 9.74 -18.20
N ALA A 100 -10.38 9.40 -18.82
CA ALA A 100 -11.42 8.60 -18.19
C ALA A 100 -10.97 7.16 -17.93
N GLU A 101 -10.29 6.55 -18.90
CA GLU A 101 -9.73 5.21 -18.82
C GLU A 101 -8.61 5.15 -17.78
N LYS A 102 -7.69 6.11 -17.83
CA LYS A 102 -6.63 6.27 -16.84
C LYS A 102 -7.19 6.45 -15.42
N ALA A 103 -8.26 7.23 -15.26
CA ALA A 103 -8.92 7.40 -13.96
C ALA A 103 -9.54 6.11 -13.43
N ALA A 104 -10.11 5.27 -14.31
CA ALA A 104 -10.68 3.98 -13.94
C ALA A 104 -9.57 3.00 -13.48
N MET A 105 -8.47 2.90 -14.22
CA MET A 105 -7.34 2.02 -13.88
C MET A 105 -6.65 2.43 -12.56
N GLN A 106 -6.46 3.74 -12.34
CA GLN A 106 -5.81 4.25 -11.13
C GLN A 106 -6.68 4.17 -9.86
N GLY A 107 -7.94 3.75 -9.95
CA GLY A 107 -8.89 3.77 -8.84
C GLY A 107 -8.38 3.02 -7.60
N ALA A 108 -7.91 1.79 -7.80
CA ALA A 108 -7.35 0.95 -6.74
C ALA A 108 -6.06 1.57 -6.15
N LEU A 109 -5.16 2.08 -7.00
CA LEU A 109 -3.90 2.70 -6.56
C LEU A 109 -4.14 3.93 -5.67
N LYS A 110 -5.08 4.81 -6.05
CA LYS A 110 -5.46 5.99 -5.27
C LYS A 110 -6.15 5.59 -3.97
N LYS A 111 -6.98 4.55 -4.01
CA LYS A 111 -7.66 4.00 -2.83
C LYS A 111 -6.65 3.47 -1.82
N PHE A 112 -5.70 2.64 -2.23
CA PHE A 112 -4.65 2.11 -1.35
C PHE A 112 -3.83 3.21 -0.70
N ALA A 113 -3.31 4.15 -1.49
CA ALA A 113 -2.52 5.25 -0.96
C ALA A 113 -3.33 6.09 0.05
N SER A 114 -4.51 6.58 -0.36
CA SER A 114 -5.29 7.49 0.48
C SER A 114 -5.82 6.84 1.75
N ARG A 115 -6.19 5.56 1.74
CA ARG A 115 -6.79 4.90 2.91
C ARG A 115 -5.77 4.48 3.95
N THR A 116 -4.55 4.15 3.52
CA THR A 116 -3.44 3.78 4.41
C THR A 116 -2.59 4.97 4.85
N GLY A 117 -2.79 6.14 4.25
CA GLY A 117 -2.10 7.39 4.59
C GLY A 117 -0.82 7.65 3.79
N GLY A 118 -0.60 6.91 2.70
CA GLY A 118 0.54 7.11 1.80
C GLY A 118 0.22 8.03 0.62
N THR A 119 1.06 7.93 -0.41
CA THR A 119 1.07 8.86 -1.56
C THR A 119 0.83 8.11 -2.87
N PHE A 120 -0.08 8.63 -3.68
CA PHE A 120 -0.22 8.26 -5.09
C PHE A 120 0.62 9.22 -5.93
N VAL A 121 1.49 8.69 -6.77
CA VAL A 121 2.31 9.45 -7.71
C VAL A 121 2.02 8.99 -9.13
N ALA A 122 1.61 9.90 -10.00
CA ALA A 122 1.56 9.63 -11.43
C ALA A 122 2.96 9.88 -12.02
N ALA A 123 3.60 8.84 -12.54
CA ALA A 123 4.93 8.95 -13.13
C ALA A 123 5.02 8.08 -14.37
N ALA A 124 5.22 8.68 -15.54
CA ALA A 124 5.29 7.98 -16.83
C ALA A 124 6.57 7.14 -17.06
N GLY A 125 7.17 6.62 -16.00
CA GLY A 125 8.43 5.90 -16.05
C GLY A 125 9.67 6.81 -16.12
N GLY A 126 10.83 6.20 -16.38
CA GLY A 126 12.09 6.91 -16.59
C GLY A 126 12.53 7.79 -15.40
N PRO A 127 13.01 9.02 -15.63
CA PRO A 127 13.43 9.94 -14.57
C PRO A 127 12.34 10.25 -13.54
N ALA A 128 11.08 10.40 -13.99
CA ALA A 128 9.95 10.72 -13.12
C ALA A 128 9.71 9.62 -12.08
N MET A 129 9.93 8.35 -12.44
CA MET A 129 9.87 7.23 -11.50
C MET A 129 10.95 7.33 -10.42
N ARG A 130 12.18 7.70 -10.79
CA ARG A 130 13.28 7.85 -9.82
C ARG A 130 12.98 8.98 -8.84
N ASP A 131 12.43 10.08 -9.33
CA ASP A 131 12.02 11.21 -8.47
C ASP A 131 10.86 10.83 -7.55
N ALA A 132 9.87 10.08 -8.06
CA ALA A 132 8.78 9.53 -7.25
C ALA A 132 9.31 8.63 -6.12
N PHE A 133 10.23 7.73 -6.45
CA PHE A 133 10.85 6.84 -5.47
C PHE A 133 11.65 7.60 -4.42
N ARG A 134 12.47 8.58 -4.84
CA ARG A 134 13.22 9.45 -3.92
C ARG A 134 12.28 10.17 -2.95
N SER A 135 11.20 10.76 -3.45
CA SER A 135 10.20 11.43 -2.61
C SER A 135 9.55 10.48 -1.60
N ILE A 136 9.25 9.24 -2.00
CA ILE A 136 8.67 8.23 -1.09
C ILE A 136 9.68 7.84 -0.01
N VAL A 137 10.95 7.61 -0.38
CA VAL A 137 12.02 7.27 0.58
C VAL A 137 12.26 8.40 1.57
N ASP A 138 12.30 9.65 1.10
CA ASP A 138 12.43 10.83 1.96
C ASP A 138 11.25 10.93 2.95
N GLU A 139 10.03 10.65 2.49
CA GLU A 139 8.83 10.64 3.34
C GLU A 139 8.88 9.53 4.40
N LEU A 140 9.31 8.32 4.02
CA LEU A 140 9.46 7.18 4.93
C LEU A 140 10.44 7.48 6.07
N GLY A 141 11.46 8.31 5.80
CA GLY A 141 12.41 8.79 6.81
C GLY A 141 11.82 9.80 7.81
N GLN A 142 10.72 10.47 7.46
CA GLN A 142 10.17 11.62 8.21
C GLN A 142 8.79 11.34 8.84
N GLN A 143 8.45 10.07 9.09
CA GLN A 143 7.17 9.71 9.69
C GLN A 143 7.13 9.89 11.21
N TYR A 144 6.02 10.43 11.72
CA TYR A 144 5.68 10.48 13.14
C TYR A 144 4.69 9.36 13.49
N THR A 145 4.90 8.69 14.61
CA THR A 145 3.98 7.67 15.12
C THR A 145 3.16 8.25 16.26
N LEU A 146 1.85 8.34 16.07
CA LEU A 146 0.89 8.72 17.10
C LEU A 146 0.11 7.48 17.55
N VAL A 147 -0.01 7.29 18.87
CA VAL A 147 -0.79 6.20 19.45
C VAL A 147 -2.06 6.80 20.04
N PHE A 148 -3.20 6.26 19.61
CA PHE A 148 -4.52 6.60 20.13
C PHE A 148 -5.18 5.34 20.67
N GLN A 149 -5.64 5.40 21.93
CA GLN A 149 -6.42 4.35 22.56
C GLN A 149 -7.87 4.86 22.73
N PRO A 150 -8.86 4.25 22.08
CA PRO A 150 -10.26 4.63 22.24
C PRO A 150 -10.71 4.41 23.68
N THR A 151 -11.47 5.35 24.25
CA THR A 151 -12.02 5.25 25.61
C THR A 151 -13.05 4.10 25.72
N ASP A 152 -13.85 3.92 24.67
CA ASP A 152 -14.85 2.84 24.55
C ASP A 152 -14.44 1.87 23.43
N ALA A 153 -13.44 1.04 23.67
CA ALA A 153 -12.95 0.05 22.70
C ALA A 153 -13.98 -1.07 22.48
N LYS A 154 -15.06 -0.77 21.75
CA LYS A 154 -16.07 -1.76 21.37
C LYS A 154 -15.46 -2.76 20.39
N HIS A 155 -15.52 -4.04 20.72
CA HIS A 155 -15.09 -5.13 19.85
C HIS A 155 -16.19 -5.50 18.83
N ASP A 156 -16.67 -4.49 18.11
CA ASP A 156 -17.85 -4.60 17.27
C ASP A 156 -17.56 -5.08 15.84
N GLY A 157 -16.29 -5.23 15.46
CA GLY A 157 -15.90 -5.58 14.09
C GLY A 157 -16.11 -4.46 13.07
N LYS A 158 -16.46 -3.23 13.50
CA LYS A 158 -16.80 -2.12 12.60
C LYS A 158 -15.61 -1.24 12.31
N PHE A 159 -15.70 -0.48 11.21
CA PHE A 159 -14.73 0.55 10.86
C PHE A 159 -14.98 1.83 11.66
N HIS A 160 -13.94 2.32 12.33
CA HIS A 160 -13.94 3.57 13.09
C HIS A 160 -13.01 4.57 12.41
N SER A 161 -13.51 5.75 12.06
CA SER A 161 -12.73 6.80 11.42
C SER A 161 -11.79 7.48 12.41
N ILE A 162 -10.62 7.91 11.93
CA ILE A 162 -9.67 8.72 12.68
C ILE A 162 -9.41 10.00 11.88
N GLU A 163 -9.48 11.15 12.55
CA GLU A 163 -9.08 12.44 12.01
C GLU A 163 -8.00 13.03 12.91
N VAL A 164 -6.89 13.48 12.31
CA VAL A 164 -5.83 14.19 13.03
C VAL A 164 -5.87 15.65 12.62
N ARG A 165 -5.94 16.53 13.61
CA ARG A 165 -5.87 17.99 13.44
C ARG A 165 -4.63 18.52 14.12
N VAL A 166 -3.94 19.45 13.46
CA VAL A 166 -2.76 20.14 14.01
C VAL A 166 -3.06 21.63 14.11
N ALA A 167 -2.53 22.29 15.16
CA ALA A 167 -2.77 23.71 15.38
C ALA A 167 -2.06 24.61 14.34
N ARG A 168 -1.00 24.11 13.70
CA ARG A 168 -0.23 24.84 12.70
C ARG A 168 -0.95 24.84 11.34
N GLY A 169 -1.27 26.02 10.83
CA GLY A 169 -1.83 26.19 9.48
C GLY A 169 -0.83 25.91 8.36
N GLY A 170 -1.35 25.70 7.14
CA GLY A 170 -0.54 25.51 5.93
C GLY A 170 0.10 24.13 5.77
N LEU A 171 -0.29 23.14 6.58
CA LEU A 171 0.21 21.78 6.50
C LEU A 171 -0.79 20.86 5.79
N THR A 172 -0.29 19.99 4.93
CA THR A 172 -1.07 18.85 4.42
C THR A 172 -0.88 17.66 5.35
N ILE A 173 -1.94 17.27 6.05
CA ILE A 173 -1.92 16.13 6.97
C ILE A 173 -2.30 14.87 6.21
N ARG A 174 -1.49 13.82 6.32
CA ARG A 174 -1.80 12.48 5.80
C ARG A 174 -1.75 11.48 6.93
N THR A 175 -2.84 10.75 7.09
CA THR A 175 -2.97 9.70 8.10
C THR A 175 -3.77 8.55 7.52
N ARG A 176 -3.66 7.37 8.12
CA ARG A 176 -4.68 6.34 7.93
C ARG A 176 -6.06 6.93 8.24
N LYS A 177 -7.07 6.56 7.47
CA LYS A 177 -8.43 7.11 7.62
C LYS A 177 -9.20 6.53 8.81
N GLY A 178 -8.69 5.48 9.44
CA GLY A 178 -9.36 4.78 10.53
C GLY A 178 -8.78 3.40 10.80
N TYR A 179 -9.51 2.59 11.56
CA TYR A 179 -9.19 1.20 11.89
C TYR A 179 -10.47 0.36 11.97
N THR A 180 -10.36 -0.94 11.77
CA THR A 180 -11.45 -1.87 12.05
C THR A 180 -11.25 -2.44 13.45
N ALA A 181 -12.26 -2.34 14.31
CA ALA A 181 -12.18 -2.93 15.65
C ALA A 181 -12.13 -4.47 15.55
N PRO A 182 -11.40 -5.17 16.43
CA PRO A 182 -11.49 -6.61 16.50
C PRO A 182 -12.93 -7.02 16.83
N LYS A 183 -13.38 -8.15 16.28
CA LYS A 183 -14.67 -8.76 16.65
C LYS A 183 -14.40 -9.87 17.64
N ASP A 184 -15.10 -9.88 18.78
CA ASP A 184 -15.01 -11.00 19.70
C ASP A 184 -15.44 -12.29 18.97
N LYS A 185 -14.57 -13.30 18.98
CA LYS A 185 -14.95 -14.63 18.49
C LYS A 185 -15.89 -15.24 19.53
N PRO A 186 -17.02 -15.85 19.14
CA PRO A 186 -17.80 -16.63 20.08
C PRO A 186 -16.90 -17.74 20.64
N ALA A 187 -16.92 -17.91 21.96
CA ALA A 187 -16.21 -18.99 22.63
C ALA A 187 -16.58 -20.31 21.95
N LYS A 188 -15.58 -21.07 21.47
CA LYS A 188 -15.81 -22.44 21.01
C LYS A 188 -16.30 -23.24 22.22
N GLN A 189 -17.58 -23.62 22.22
CA GLN A 189 -18.07 -24.67 23.11
C GLN A 189 -17.40 -25.97 22.67
N GLN A 190 -16.63 -26.57 23.58
CA GLN A 190 -16.11 -27.94 23.44
C GLN A 190 -17.20 -28.94 23.78
#